data_AF-A0A2U9CPK8-F1
#
_entry.id   AF-A0A2U9CPK8-F1
#
_cell.length_a   1.000
_cell.length_b   1.000
_cell.length_c   1.000
_cell.angle_alpha   90.00
_cell.angle_beta   90.00
_cell.angle_gamma   90.00
#
_symmetry.space_group_name_H-M   'P 1'
#
loop_
_entity.id
_entity.type
_entity.pdbx_description
1 polymer ?
#
loop_
_entity_poly.entity_id
_entity_poly.type
_entity_poly.pdbx_seq_one_letter_code
_entity_poly.pdbx_strand_id
1 'polypeptide(L)'
;MAKQYDVLFRLLLLGDSGVGKTCMMRRFTEGEFDPSHISTIGVDFKMKTLEIDGIKVRVQIWDTAGQERYKTITKQYYRRAQGIVFVYDITNEPSFQHIAKWASDADEYAPDKVQRILVGNKSDEELRRMVTTDQGSKLAQTYEMEFFETSASASSNISESFTRMTELVLRAHKRDADNLLSSLDDYLEKAALEDEGSTTTRDFGELNQLQSKYPHRLVVLGFPCNQFGYQENCSNGEILSSLQHVRPGGGFRPNFTIFEKCDVNGTNTHPVFAYLKDKLPYPDDDANSLMQDPKFLVWSPISRTDVSWNFEKFLVGPEGEPFKRYSKKFPTIDIEPDIVRLLRLTKT
;
A
#
# COMPACT_ATOMS: atom_id res chain seq x y z
N MET A 1 12.53 -24.10 4.20
CA MET A 1 11.75 -24.06 5.45
C MET A 1 10.27 -23.98 5.08
N ALA A 2 9.40 -24.78 5.71
CA ALA A 2 7.96 -24.75 5.42
C ALA A 2 7.35 -23.38 5.79
N LYS A 3 6.47 -22.86 4.94
CA LYS A 3 5.75 -21.60 5.17
C LYS A 3 4.87 -21.76 6.42
N GLN A 4 5.12 -20.99 7.48
CA GLN A 4 4.42 -21.14 8.77
C GLN A 4 3.00 -20.53 8.79
N TYR A 5 2.68 -19.65 7.85
CA TYR A 5 1.39 -18.96 7.73
C TYR A 5 1.18 -18.48 6.29
N ASP A 6 -0.06 -18.26 5.89
CA ASP A 6 -0.42 -17.85 4.53
C ASP A 6 -0.40 -16.35 4.34
N VAL A 7 -0.96 -15.62 5.31
CA VAL A 7 -1.10 -14.16 5.32
C VAL A 7 -0.76 -13.58 6.70
N LEU A 8 -0.31 -12.33 6.72
CA LEU A 8 0.03 -11.57 7.92
C LEU A 8 -0.81 -10.30 8.01
N PHE A 9 -1.55 -10.12 9.10
CA PHE A 9 -2.34 -8.92 9.36
C PHE A 9 -1.86 -8.17 10.60
N ARG A 10 -1.96 -6.84 10.55
CA ARG A 10 -1.60 -5.92 11.63
C ARG A 10 -2.86 -5.32 12.24
N LEU A 11 -3.07 -5.62 13.51
CA LEU A 11 -4.17 -5.13 14.32
C LEU A 11 -3.64 -4.09 15.30
N LEU A 12 -4.37 -3.00 15.50
CA LEU A 12 -4.02 -1.93 16.42
C LEU A 12 -5.09 -1.82 17.51
N LEU A 13 -4.66 -1.80 18.77
CA LEU A 13 -5.55 -1.54 19.91
C LEU A 13 -5.51 -0.06 20.28
N LEU A 14 -6.67 0.58 20.32
CA LEU A 14 -6.83 2.00 20.67
C LEU A 14 -7.86 2.19 21.78
N GLY A 15 -7.64 3.19 22.61
CA GLY A 15 -8.48 3.47 23.78
C GLY A 15 -7.65 4.07 24.90
N ASP A 16 -8.34 4.58 25.92
CA ASP A 16 -7.71 5.29 27.04
C ASP A 16 -6.80 4.37 27.89
N SER A 17 -6.00 4.98 28.77
CA SER A 17 -5.26 4.24 29.78
C SER A 17 -6.21 3.44 30.68
N GLY A 18 -5.83 2.22 31.06
CA GLY A 18 -6.58 1.42 32.03
C GLY A 18 -7.86 0.74 31.53
N VAL A 19 -8.23 0.91 30.25
CA VAL A 19 -9.40 0.22 29.66
C VAL A 19 -9.18 -1.28 29.46
N GLY A 20 -7.93 -1.75 29.51
CA GLY A 20 -7.58 -3.18 29.48
C GLY A 20 -7.04 -3.72 28.15
N LYS A 21 -6.56 -2.87 27.24
CA LYS A 21 -5.96 -3.27 25.94
C LYS A 21 -4.88 -4.34 26.08
N THR A 22 -3.89 -4.11 26.95
CA THR A 22 -2.80 -5.05 27.24
C THR A 22 -3.32 -6.38 27.78
N CYS A 23 -4.31 -6.34 28.69
CA CYS A 23 -4.92 -7.53 29.25
C CYS A 23 -5.67 -8.34 28.17
N MET A 24 -6.41 -7.67 27.29
CA MET A 24 -7.08 -8.31 26.16
C MET A 24 -6.07 -8.96 25.20
N MET A 25 -5.00 -8.25 24.83
CA MET A 25 -3.93 -8.80 23.98
C MET A 25 -3.32 -10.05 24.59
N ARG A 26 -2.86 -9.98 25.85
CA ARG A 26 -2.27 -11.13 26.55
C ARG A 26 -3.25 -12.27 26.70
N ARG A 27 -4.50 -12.00 27.08
CA ARG A 27 -5.53 -13.04 27.19
C ARG A 27 -5.73 -13.75 25.86
N PHE A 28 -5.80 -13.00 24.76
CA PHE A 28 -5.93 -13.58 23.44
C PHE A 28 -4.68 -14.38 23.03
N THR A 29 -3.47 -13.87 23.27
CA THR A 29 -2.24 -14.49 22.74
C THR A 29 -1.70 -15.63 23.61
N GLU A 30 -1.80 -15.48 24.92
CA GLU A 30 -1.15 -16.33 25.93
C GLU A 30 -2.16 -17.09 26.80
N GLY A 31 -3.43 -16.68 26.81
CA GLY A 31 -4.44 -17.26 27.69
C GLY A 31 -4.31 -16.80 29.15
N GLU A 32 -3.40 -15.86 29.44
CA GLU A 32 -3.10 -15.37 30.78
C GLU A 32 -3.85 -14.07 31.10
N PHE A 33 -4.05 -13.80 32.39
CA PHE A 33 -4.52 -12.52 32.89
C PHE A 33 -3.72 -12.12 34.12
N ASP A 34 -3.22 -10.89 34.08
CA ASP A 34 -2.47 -10.28 35.17
C ASP A 34 -3.33 -9.15 35.75
N PRO A 35 -3.80 -9.26 37.01
CA PRO A 35 -4.59 -8.22 37.65
C PRO A 35 -3.76 -6.99 38.03
N SER A 36 -2.42 -7.05 37.96
CA SER A 36 -1.58 -5.90 38.29
C SER A 36 -1.70 -4.81 37.22
N HIS A 37 -2.20 -3.64 37.62
CA HIS A 37 -2.33 -2.50 36.72
C HIS A 37 -0.98 -1.80 36.55
N ILE A 38 -0.13 -2.37 35.70
CA ILE A 38 1.11 -1.73 35.26
C ILE A 38 0.80 -0.95 33.99
N SER A 39 0.96 0.37 34.03
CA SER A 39 0.81 1.22 32.85
C SER A 39 1.81 0.82 31.77
N THR A 40 1.33 0.51 30.58
CA THR A 40 2.18 0.22 29.42
C THR A 40 3.06 1.42 29.10
N ILE A 41 4.37 1.21 29.02
CA ILE A 41 5.35 2.22 28.59
C ILE A 41 5.65 1.96 27.12
N GLY A 42 5.28 2.89 26.25
CA GLY A 42 5.54 2.77 24.81
C GLY A 42 4.53 1.88 24.07
N VAL A 43 5.01 1.08 23.13
CA VAL A 43 4.17 0.18 22.32
C VAL A 43 4.73 -1.23 22.44
N ASP A 44 3.88 -2.17 22.82
CA ASP A 44 4.21 -3.59 22.86
C ASP A 44 3.52 -4.31 21.69
N PHE A 45 4.06 -5.44 21.25
CA PHE A 45 3.41 -6.24 20.22
C PHE A 45 3.50 -7.73 20.50
N LYS A 46 2.42 -8.45 20.17
CA LYS A 46 2.37 -9.90 20.24
C LYS A 46 1.89 -10.48 18.92
N MET A 47 2.22 -11.74 18.68
CA MET A 47 1.76 -12.47 17.50
C MET A 47 0.97 -13.71 17.90
N LYS A 48 -0.08 -14.00 17.15
CA LYS A 48 -0.81 -15.27 17.22
C LYS A 48 -1.17 -15.71 15.81
N THR A 49 -1.17 -17.02 15.57
CA THR A 49 -1.64 -17.58 14.30
C THR A 49 -3.01 -18.18 14.53
N LEU A 50 -3.98 -17.76 13.71
CA LEU A 50 -5.33 -18.29 13.64
C LEU A 50 -5.49 -19.10 12.35
N GLU A 51 -6.43 -20.04 12.34
CA GLU A 51 -6.86 -20.71 11.12
C GLU A 51 -8.32 -20.31 10.85
N ILE A 52 -8.58 -19.63 9.73
CA ILE A 52 -9.90 -19.11 9.34
C ILE A 52 -10.18 -19.60 7.93
N ASP A 53 -11.26 -20.37 7.74
CA ASP A 53 -11.62 -20.98 6.47
C ASP A 53 -10.45 -21.76 5.81
N GLY A 54 -9.64 -22.46 6.62
CA GLY A 54 -8.45 -23.20 6.17
C GLY A 54 -7.22 -22.34 5.83
N ILE A 55 -7.30 -21.01 6.02
CA ILE A 55 -6.19 -20.07 5.82
C ILE A 55 -5.50 -19.80 7.16
N LYS A 56 -4.19 -20.02 7.22
CA LYS A 56 -3.37 -19.70 8.40
C LYS A 56 -3.04 -18.23 8.41
N VAL A 57 -3.78 -17.45 9.20
CA VAL A 57 -3.61 -16.01 9.35
C VAL A 57 -2.74 -15.73 10.57
N ARG A 58 -1.54 -15.18 10.36
CA ARG A 58 -0.74 -14.65 11.45
C ARG A 58 -1.18 -13.21 11.73
N VAL A 59 -1.58 -12.92 12.96
CA VAL A 59 -1.92 -11.55 13.39
C VAL A 59 -0.79 -10.98 14.24
N GLN A 60 -0.39 -9.76 13.94
CA GLN A 60 0.46 -8.88 14.74
C GLN A 60 -0.43 -7.87 15.46
N ILE A 61 -0.52 -7.97 16.77
CA ILE A 61 -1.36 -7.09 17.59
C ILE A 61 -0.44 -6.07 18.24
N TRP A 62 -0.69 -4.80 17.95
CA TRP A 62 0.04 -3.67 18.50
C TRP A 62 -0.77 -3.07 19.65
N ASP A 63 -0.24 -3.20 20.86
CA ASP A 63 -0.80 -2.60 22.06
C ASP A 63 -0.15 -1.22 22.28
N THR A 64 -0.97 -0.17 22.17
CA THR A 64 -0.52 1.19 22.38
C THR A 64 -0.67 1.58 23.84
N ALA A 65 0.38 2.16 24.45
CA ALA A 65 0.22 2.83 25.73
C ALA A 65 -0.92 3.86 25.63
N GLY A 66 -1.84 3.81 26.58
CA GLY A 66 -2.91 4.80 26.71
C GLY A 66 -2.41 6.16 27.21
N GLN A 67 -1.21 6.60 26.81
CA GLN A 67 -0.72 7.95 27.09
C GLN A 67 -0.83 8.85 25.86
N GLU A 68 -1.86 9.68 25.91
CA GLU A 68 -2.13 10.85 25.08
C GLU A 68 -1.01 11.91 25.04
N ARG A 69 0.03 11.78 25.86
CA ARG A 69 1.15 12.74 25.93
C ARG A 69 2.09 12.69 24.71
N TYR A 70 2.02 11.65 23.87
CA TYR A 70 2.96 11.43 22.76
C TYR A 70 2.28 11.27 21.39
N LYS A 71 1.31 12.13 21.05
CA LYS A 71 0.51 12.13 19.80
C LYS A 71 1.28 11.83 18.50
N THR A 72 2.58 12.12 18.43
CA THR A 72 3.45 11.86 17.26
C THR A 72 3.78 10.38 17.06
N ILE A 73 3.95 9.60 18.13
CA ILE A 73 4.36 8.19 18.07
C ILE A 73 3.20 7.32 17.53
N THR A 74 1.95 7.75 17.68
CA THR A 74 0.76 6.97 17.28
C THR A 74 0.53 6.96 15.77
N LYS A 75 0.85 8.05 15.05
CA LYS A 75 0.52 8.22 13.61
C LYS A 75 1.09 7.12 12.71
N GLN A 76 2.31 6.66 12.98
CA GLN A 76 2.95 5.59 12.19
C GLN A 76 2.23 4.23 12.32
N TYR A 77 1.57 3.97 13.45
CA TYR A 77 0.87 2.71 13.68
C TYR A 77 -0.47 2.68 12.96
N TYR A 78 -1.18 3.81 12.90
CA TYR A 78 -2.41 3.95 12.11
C TYR A 78 -2.16 3.61 10.63
N ARG A 79 -1.12 4.18 10.00
CA ARG A 79 -0.82 3.97 8.57
C ARG A 79 -0.57 2.52 8.17
N ARG A 80 -0.21 1.66 9.12
CA ARG A 80 0.09 0.24 8.89
C ARG A 80 -1.00 -0.70 9.39
N ALA A 81 -2.04 -0.18 10.05
CA ALA A 81 -3.12 -0.98 10.57
C ALA A 81 -4.01 -1.48 9.43
N GLN A 82 -4.35 -2.76 9.49
CA GLN A 82 -5.33 -3.39 8.60
C GLN A 82 -6.65 -3.62 9.35
N GLY A 83 -6.58 -3.77 10.67
CA GLY A 83 -7.72 -3.73 11.58
C GLY A 83 -7.44 -2.87 12.81
N ILE A 84 -8.46 -2.20 13.33
CA ILE A 84 -8.40 -1.38 14.54
C ILE A 84 -9.49 -1.84 15.50
N VAL A 85 -9.08 -2.15 16.74
CA VAL A 85 -10.00 -2.48 17.83
C VAL A 85 -10.05 -1.29 18.77
N PHE A 86 -11.19 -0.60 18.81
CA PHE A 86 -11.45 0.47 19.75
C PHE A 86 -11.94 -0.12 21.06
N VAL A 87 -11.32 0.26 22.17
CA VAL A 87 -11.59 -0.32 23.49
C VAL A 87 -11.95 0.78 24.47
N TYR A 88 -13.11 0.64 25.11
CA TYR A 88 -13.48 1.42 26.28
C TYR A 88 -13.77 0.49 27.46
N ASP A 89 -13.86 1.06 28.67
CA ASP A 89 -14.22 0.35 29.89
C ASP A 89 -15.68 0.65 30.23
N ILE A 90 -16.52 -0.38 30.38
CA ILE A 90 -17.96 -0.19 30.65
C ILE A 90 -18.24 0.49 32.00
N THR A 91 -17.27 0.49 32.91
CA THR A 91 -17.32 1.16 34.23
C THR A 91 -16.70 2.55 34.19
N ASN A 92 -16.31 3.06 33.01
CA ASN A 92 -15.67 4.36 32.83
C ASN A 92 -16.28 5.11 31.63
N GLU A 93 -17.32 5.90 31.89
CA GLU A 93 -18.02 6.70 30.87
C GLU A 93 -17.11 7.65 30.07
N PRO A 94 -16.14 8.38 30.69
CA PRO A 94 -15.17 9.17 29.92
C PRO A 94 -14.43 8.37 28.84
N SER A 95 -14.02 7.14 29.13
CA SER A 95 -13.33 6.28 28.16
C SER A 95 -14.20 5.94 26.94
N PHE A 96 -15.52 5.84 27.13
CA PHE A 96 -16.50 5.65 26.06
C PHE A 96 -16.67 6.92 25.22
N GLN A 97 -16.74 8.09 25.85
CA GLN A 97 -16.87 9.38 25.15
C GLN A 97 -15.64 9.66 24.26
N HIS A 98 -14.44 9.27 24.71
CA HIS A 98 -13.21 9.46 23.94
C HIS A 98 -13.08 8.57 22.70
N ILE A 99 -13.92 7.54 22.53
CA ILE A 99 -13.93 6.72 21.32
C ILE A 99 -14.16 7.57 20.06
N ALA A 100 -15.00 8.61 20.14
CA ALA A 100 -15.23 9.53 19.02
C ALA A 100 -13.93 10.19 18.54
N LYS A 101 -13.06 10.59 19.48
CA LYS A 101 -11.74 11.15 19.17
C LYS A 101 -10.81 10.10 18.57
N TRP A 102 -10.79 8.89 19.13
CA TRP A 102 -9.98 7.78 18.59
C TRP A 102 -10.40 7.41 17.16
N ALA A 103 -11.71 7.40 16.88
CA ALA A 103 -12.26 7.17 15.54
C ALA A 103 -11.86 8.31 14.58
N SER A 104 -11.98 9.57 15.00
CA SER A 104 -11.53 10.73 14.24
C SER A 104 -10.04 10.67 13.89
N ASP A 105 -9.17 10.28 14.83
CA ASP A 105 -7.74 10.10 14.56
C ASP A 105 -7.50 8.95 13.57
N ALA A 106 -8.30 7.88 13.64
CA ALA A 106 -8.22 6.77 12.69
C ALA A 106 -8.67 7.19 11.28
N ASP A 107 -9.70 8.03 11.15
CA ASP A 107 -10.14 8.59 9.88
C ASP A 107 -9.06 9.47 9.23
N GLU A 108 -8.28 10.21 10.03
CA GLU A 108 -7.23 11.08 9.51
C GLU A 108 -5.97 10.31 9.08
N TYR A 109 -5.60 9.23 9.80
CA TYR A 109 -4.27 8.63 9.67
C TYR A 109 -4.24 7.17 9.19
N ALA A 110 -5.34 6.43 9.29
CA ALA A 110 -5.39 5.03 8.86
C ALA A 110 -5.78 4.93 7.37
N PRO A 111 -5.45 3.81 6.70
CA PRO A 111 -5.89 3.58 5.34
C PRO A 111 -7.43 3.53 5.22
N ASP A 112 -7.99 4.03 4.11
CA ASP A 112 -9.45 4.07 3.84
C ASP A 112 -10.17 2.73 4.08
N LYS A 113 -9.48 1.60 3.90
CA LYS A 113 -10.05 0.24 3.99
C LYS A 113 -9.82 -0.46 5.33
N VAL A 114 -9.29 0.25 6.33
CA VAL A 114 -9.02 -0.34 7.65
C VAL A 114 -10.31 -0.86 8.27
N GLN A 115 -10.32 -2.11 8.72
CA GLN A 115 -11.49 -2.70 9.38
C GLN A 115 -11.55 -2.27 10.83
N ARG A 116 -12.76 -2.10 11.38
CA ARG A 116 -12.98 -1.50 12.69
C ARG A 116 -14.00 -2.28 13.50
N ILE A 117 -13.72 -2.49 14.78
CA ILE A 117 -14.72 -2.98 15.75
C ILE A 117 -14.63 -2.13 17.01
N LEU A 118 -15.75 -2.07 17.73
CA LEU A 118 -15.85 -1.46 19.04
C LEU A 118 -15.96 -2.55 20.11
N VAL A 119 -15.20 -2.39 21.19
CA VAL A 119 -15.19 -3.28 22.33
C VAL A 119 -15.45 -2.51 23.63
N GLY A 120 -16.53 -2.88 24.33
CA GLY A 120 -16.76 -2.50 25.72
C GLY A 120 -16.17 -3.57 26.65
N ASN A 121 -15.00 -3.30 27.22
CA ASN A 121 -14.30 -4.25 28.07
C ASN A 121 -14.73 -4.14 29.55
N LYS A 122 -14.39 -5.16 30.34
CA LYS A 122 -14.76 -5.35 31.76
C LYS A 122 -16.23 -5.67 31.99
N SER A 123 -16.85 -6.43 31.10
CA SER A 123 -18.25 -6.87 31.24
C SER A 123 -18.51 -7.75 32.47
N ASP A 124 -17.47 -8.25 33.13
CA ASP A 124 -17.55 -8.90 34.44
C ASP A 124 -17.91 -7.94 35.59
N GLU A 125 -17.71 -6.62 35.42
CA GLU A 125 -17.99 -5.60 36.43
C GLU A 125 -19.40 -4.99 36.31
N GLU A 126 -20.43 -5.82 36.06
CA GLU A 126 -21.81 -5.37 35.78
C GLU A 126 -22.39 -4.44 36.84
N LEU A 127 -22.07 -4.65 38.12
CA LEU A 127 -22.55 -3.81 39.23
C LEU A 127 -21.98 -2.38 39.21
N ARG A 128 -20.89 -2.14 38.47
CA ARG A 128 -20.24 -0.84 38.31
C ARG A 128 -20.44 -0.26 36.92
N ARG A 129 -21.31 -0.87 36.09
CA ARG A 129 -21.58 -0.43 34.73
C ARG A 129 -22.08 1.02 34.73
N MET A 130 -21.38 1.86 33.96
CA MET A 130 -21.78 3.23 33.68
C MET A 130 -22.20 3.41 32.21
N VAL A 131 -21.78 2.50 31.34
CA VAL A 131 -22.15 2.49 29.91
C VAL A 131 -22.98 1.24 29.62
N THR A 132 -24.23 1.46 29.22
CA THR A 132 -25.13 0.38 28.83
C THR A 132 -24.72 -0.27 27.51
N THR A 133 -25.07 -1.54 27.34
CA THR A 133 -24.86 -2.26 26.07
C THR A 133 -25.56 -1.56 24.89
N ASP A 134 -26.71 -0.93 25.13
CA ASP A 134 -27.43 -0.14 24.13
C ASP A 134 -26.65 1.12 23.70
N GLN A 135 -26.01 1.83 24.63
CA GLN A 135 -25.12 2.95 24.29
C GLN A 135 -23.93 2.49 23.44
N GLY A 136 -23.30 1.38 23.80
CA GLY A 136 -22.22 0.77 23.02
C GLY A 136 -22.65 0.40 21.61
N SER A 137 -23.80 -0.28 21.49
CA SER A 137 -24.39 -0.67 20.20
C SER A 137 -24.73 0.53 19.32
N LYS A 138 -25.33 1.58 19.89
CA LYS A 138 -25.65 2.82 19.16
C LYS A 138 -24.41 3.55 18.66
N LEU A 139 -23.35 3.60 19.48
CA LEU A 139 -22.08 4.20 19.06
C LEU A 139 -21.45 3.41 17.91
N ALA A 140 -21.42 2.08 18.02
CA ALA A 140 -20.89 1.21 16.98
C ALA A 140 -21.66 1.38 15.66
N GLN A 141 -22.99 1.44 15.70
CA GLN A 141 -23.83 1.73 14.52
C GLN A 141 -23.49 3.08 13.88
N THR A 142 -23.26 4.11 14.70
CA THR A 142 -22.92 5.47 14.23
C THR A 142 -21.62 5.49 13.43
N TYR A 143 -20.66 4.65 13.80
CA TYR A 143 -19.35 4.55 13.13
C TYR A 143 -19.20 3.29 12.26
N GLU A 144 -20.32 2.62 11.94
CA GLU A 144 -20.34 1.40 11.11
C GLU A 144 -19.39 0.28 11.59
N MET A 145 -19.29 0.12 12.91
CA MET A 145 -18.46 -0.90 13.56
C MET A 145 -19.31 -2.05 14.08
N GLU A 146 -18.74 -3.26 14.11
CA GLU A 146 -19.31 -4.34 14.93
C GLU A 146 -18.99 -4.12 16.41
N PHE A 147 -19.91 -4.49 17.30
CA PHE A 147 -19.80 -4.26 18.74
C PHE A 147 -19.68 -5.56 19.53
N PHE A 148 -18.74 -5.59 20.47
CA PHE A 148 -18.57 -6.68 21.42
C PHE A 148 -18.46 -6.13 22.84
N GLU A 149 -19.06 -6.83 23.81
CA GLU A 149 -18.68 -6.66 25.21
C GLU A 149 -17.76 -7.80 25.61
N THR A 150 -16.61 -7.47 26.22
CA THR A 150 -15.58 -8.46 26.57
C THR A 150 -15.20 -8.38 28.04
N SER A 151 -14.64 -9.47 28.54
CA SER A 151 -13.97 -9.50 29.83
C SER A 151 -12.63 -10.20 29.69
N ALA A 152 -11.54 -9.46 29.83
CA ALA A 152 -10.20 -10.05 29.85
C ALA A 152 -9.97 -10.93 31.09
N SER A 153 -10.59 -10.60 32.23
CA SER A 153 -10.49 -11.36 33.48
C SER A 153 -11.24 -12.70 33.38
N ALA A 154 -12.47 -12.70 32.87
CA ALA A 154 -13.29 -13.90 32.68
C ALA A 154 -13.04 -14.61 31.33
N SER A 155 -12.18 -14.05 30.48
CA SER A 155 -11.91 -14.51 29.10
C SER A 155 -13.16 -14.54 28.20
N SER A 156 -14.17 -13.73 28.50
CA SER A 156 -15.43 -13.68 27.75
C SER A 156 -15.27 -12.82 26.49
N ASN A 157 -15.70 -13.35 25.34
CA ASN A 157 -15.69 -12.72 24.00
C ASN A 157 -14.31 -12.22 23.51
N ILE A 158 -13.22 -12.58 24.18
CA ILE A 158 -11.86 -12.18 23.79
C ILE A 158 -11.47 -12.86 22.49
N SER A 159 -11.57 -14.18 22.40
CA SER A 159 -11.20 -14.91 21.19
C SER A 159 -12.13 -14.56 20.03
N GLU A 160 -13.41 -14.40 20.31
CA GLU A 160 -14.47 -14.09 19.38
C GLU A 160 -14.25 -12.73 18.72
N SER A 161 -14.00 -11.68 19.50
CA SER A 161 -13.77 -10.31 18.98
C SER A 161 -12.51 -10.22 18.10
N PHE A 162 -11.39 -10.82 18.53
CA PHE A 162 -10.16 -10.83 17.72
C PHE A 162 -10.28 -11.71 16.47
N THR A 163 -10.96 -12.87 16.58
CA THR A 163 -11.22 -13.72 15.41
C THR A 163 -12.11 -13.00 14.42
N ARG A 164 -13.17 -12.32 14.90
CA ARG A 164 -14.06 -11.55 14.05
C ARG A 164 -13.36 -10.40 13.34
N MET A 165 -12.54 -9.63 14.05
CA MET A 165 -11.67 -8.61 13.44
C MET A 165 -10.81 -9.23 12.34
N THR A 166 -10.20 -10.38 12.61
CA THR A 166 -9.34 -11.08 11.64
C THR A 166 -10.12 -11.54 10.42
N GLU A 167 -11.35 -12.04 10.58
CA GLU A 167 -12.26 -12.38 9.49
C GLU A 167 -12.63 -11.16 8.65
N LEU A 168 -12.95 -10.02 9.28
CA LEU A 168 -13.26 -8.78 8.58
C LEU A 168 -12.08 -8.33 7.73
N VAL A 169 -10.86 -8.33 8.30
CA VAL A 169 -9.64 -7.99 7.57
C VAL A 169 -9.37 -9.00 6.45
N LEU A 170 -9.57 -10.30 6.70
CA LEU A 170 -9.41 -11.34 5.69
C LEU A 170 -10.43 -11.18 4.55
N ARG A 171 -11.68 -10.85 4.86
CA ARG A 171 -12.74 -10.60 3.87
C ARG A 171 -12.46 -9.34 3.08
N ALA A 172 -12.01 -8.25 3.71
CA ALA A 172 -11.60 -7.05 3.01
C ALA A 172 -10.39 -7.32 2.11
N HIS A 173 -9.42 -8.10 2.59
CA HIS A 173 -8.27 -8.53 1.80
C HIS A 173 -8.64 -9.47 0.65
N LYS A 174 -9.57 -10.41 0.88
CA LYS A 174 -10.12 -11.29 -0.17
C LYS A 174 -10.93 -10.49 -1.17
N ARG A 175 -11.83 -9.60 -0.75
CA ARG A 175 -12.56 -8.69 -1.65
C ARG A 175 -11.61 -7.80 -2.42
N ASP A 176 -10.52 -7.34 -1.82
CA ASP A 176 -9.51 -6.59 -2.56
C ASP A 176 -8.81 -7.48 -3.56
N ALA A 177 -8.46 -8.73 -3.20
CA ALA A 177 -7.90 -9.70 -4.14
C ALA A 177 -8.90 -10.14 -5.22
N ASP A 178 -10.17 -10.30 -4.90
CA ASP A 178 -11.27 -10.76 -5.75
C ASP A 178 -11.81 -9.61 -6.59
N ASN A 179 -11.79 -8.37 -6.10
CA ASN A 179 -12.03 -7.16 -6.88
C ASN A 179 -10.81 -6.87 -7.75
N LEU A 180 -9.59 -7.16 -7.29
CA LEU A 180 -8.43 -7.11 -8.16
C LEU A 180 -8.55 -8.20 -9.22
N LEU A 181 -8.96 -9.43 -8.88
CA LEU A 181 -9.15 -10.55 -9.79
C LEU A 181 -10.35 -10.37 -10.71
N SER A 182 -11.45 -9.76 -10.27
CA SER A 182 -12.64 -9.49 -11.09
C SER A 182 -12.50 -8.20 -11.87
N SER A 183 -11.79 -7.19 -11.35
CA SER A 183 -11.31 -6.07 -12.17
C SER A 183 -10.27 -6.56 -13.16
N LEU A 184 -9.46 -7.57 -12.81
CA LEU A 184 -8.58 -8.27 -13.73
C LEU A 184 -9.39 -9.12 -14.69
N ASP A 185 -10.48 -9.77 -14.34
CA ASP A 185 -11.32 -10.57 -15.26
C ASP A 185 -12.12 -9.67 -16.20
N ASP A 186 -12.67 -8.54 -15.72
CA ASP A 186 -13.29 -7.50 -16.55
C ASP A 186 -12.25 -6.77 -17.41
N TYR A 187 -11.05 -6.53 -16.87
CA TYR A 187 -9.90 -6.07 -17.66
C TYR A 187 -9.45 -7.16 -18.63
N LEU A 188 -9.43 -8.44 -18.27
CA LEU A 188 -8.97 -9.58 -19.08
C LEU A 188 -10.06 -10.02 -20.06
N GLU A 189 -11.32 -9.63 -19.93
CA GLU A 189 -12.34 -9.77 -20.97
C GLU A 189 -12.25 -8.60 -21.95
N LYS A 190 -12.02 -7.37 -21.45
CA LYS A 190 -11.71 -6.21 -22.31
C LYS A 190 -10.32 -6.32 -22.96
N ALA A 191 -9.39 -6.99 -22.31
CA ALA A 191 -8.02 -7.23 -22.73
C ALA A 191 -7.84 -8.62 -23.33
N ALA A 192 -8.75 -9.58 -23.20
CA ALA A 192 -8.79 -10.73 -24.12
C ALA A 192 -9.24 -10.29 -25.52
N LEU A 193 -9.79 -9.09 -25.62
CA LEU A 193 -9.95 -8.36 -26.88
C LEU A 193 -8.73 -7.47 -27.21
N GLU A 194 -7.73 -7.29 -26.33
CA GLU A 194 -6.61 -6.33 -26.50
C GLU A 194 -5.19 -6.64 -25.90
N ASP A 195 -4.85 -7.77 -25.26
CA ASP A 195 -3.59 -7.91 -24.49
C ASP A 195 -2.88 -9.28 -24.57
N GLU A 196 -1.70 -9.20 -25.16
CA GLU A 196 -0.53 -10.04 -24.93
C GLU A 196 0.32 -9.44 -23.77
N GLY A 197 0.13 -9.89 -22.53
CA GLY A 197 1.13 -9.80 -21.44
C GLY A 197 1.48 -8.43 -20.83
N SER A 198 1.42 -8.34 -19.48
CA SER A 198 1.88 -7.22 -18.63
C SER A 198 2.91 -6.26 -19.29
N THR A 199 2.51 -5.00 -19.52
CA THR A 199 3.31 -3.94 -20.18
C THR A 199 4.75 -3.85 -19.70
N THR A 200 5.02 -3.91 -18.39
CA THR A 200 6.40 -3.88 -17.86
C THR A 200 7.27 -5.03 -18.39
N THR A 201 6.73 -6.24 -18.48
CA THR A 201 7.48 -7.41 -18.96
C THR A 201 7.70 -7.29 -20.47
N ARG A 202 6.65 -6.89 -21.19
CA ARG A 202 6.71 -6.59 -22.63
C ARG A 202 7.75 -5.52 -22.93
N ASP A 203 7.61 -4.34 -22.35
CA ASP A 203 8.46 -3.17 -22.61
C ASP A 203 9.92 -3.43 -22.26
N PHE A 204 10.24 -4.07 -21.11
CA PHE A 204 11.63 -4.45 -20.81
C PHE A 204 12.21 -5.46 -21.81
N GLY A 205 11.40 -6.43 -22.25
CA GLY A 205 11.79 -7.40 -23.27
C GLY A 205 12.05 -6.75 -24.63
N GLU A 206 11.14 -5.88 -25.06
CA GLU A 206 11.22 -5.13 -26.30
C GLU A 206 12.39 -4.13 -26.31
N LEU A 207 12.68 -3.46 -25.18
CA LEU A 207 13.86 -2.61 -25.04
C LEU A 207 15.16 -3.42 -25.20
N ASN A 208 15.25 -4.59 -24.54
CA ASN A 208 16.37 -5.51 -24.72
C ASN A 208 16.50 -5.93 -26.20
N GLN A 209 15.39 -6.27 -26.84
CA GLN A 209 15.36 -6.69 -28.24
C GLN A 209 15.85 -5.58 -29.17
N LEU A 210 15.35 -4.35 -29.03
CA LEU A 210 15.77 -3.21 -29.84
C LEU A 210 17.26 -2.89 -29.66
N GLN A 211 17.75 -2.86 -28.41
CA GLN A 211 19.17 -2.64 -28.14
C GLN A 211 20.03 -3.74 -28.76
N SER A 212 19.63 -5.02 -28.63
CA SER A 212 20.34 -6.14 -29.24
C SER A 212 20.30 -6.12 -30.77
N LYS A 213 19.22 -5.60 -31.38
CA LYS A 213 19.06 -5.52 -32.84
C LYS A 213 19.93 -4.44 -33.46
N TYR A 214 20.23 -3.37 -32.73
CA TYR A 214 21.03 -2.24 -33.19
C TYR A 214 22.28 -2.01 -32.32
N PRO A 215 23.18 -3.00 -32.22
CA PRO A 215 24.35 -2.89 -31.36
C PRO A 215 25.23 -1.71 -31.82
N HIS A 216 25.71 -0.91 -30.86
CA HIS A 216 26.53 0.29 -31.09
C HIS A 216 25.86 1.44 -31.85
N ARG A 217 24.60 1.28 -32.29
CA ARG A 217 23.85 2.28 -33.03
C ARG A 217 22.64 2.81 -32.27
N LEU A 218 22.11 2.00 -31.35
CA LEU A 218 21.09 2.39 -30.39
C LEU A 218 21.63 2.20 -28.99
N VAL A 219 21.36 3.16 -28.11
CA VAL A 219 21.61 3.06 -26.67
C VAL A 219 20.32 3.35 -25.94
N VAL A 220 19.86 2.37 -25.18
CA VAL A 220 18.73 2.51 -24.25
C VAL A 220 19.27 2.94 -22.90
N LEU A 221 18.65 3.97 -22.32
CA LEU A 221 18.96 4.50 -21.01
C LEU A 221 17.69 4.43 -20.15
N GLY A 222 17.72 3.58 -19.13
CA GLY A 222 16.62 3.44 -18.17
C GLY A 222 16.82 4.38 -16.97
N PHE A 223 15.78 5.15 -16.64
CA PHE A 223 15.76 6.05 -15.48
C PHE A 223 14.67 5.60 -14.51
N PRO A 224 15.01 4.80 -13.49
CA PRO A 224 14.06 4.42 -12.46
C PRO A 224 13.57 5.66 -11.71
N CYS A 225 12.27 5.74 -11.43
CA CYS A 225 11.71 6.81 -10.62
C CYS A 225 10.60 6.24 -9.72
N ASN A 226 10.34 6.89 -8.60
CA ASN A 226 9.28 6.46 -7.67
C ASN A 226 8.08 7.40 -7.63
N GLN A 227 7.98 8.30 -8.61
CA GLN A 227 6.98 9.36 -8.60
C GLN A 227 5.59 8.87 -9.02
N PHE A 228 5.45 7.67 -9.59
CA PHE A 228 4.15 7.15 -10.03
C PHE A 228 3.59 6.18 -9.01
N GLY A 229 2.85 6.70 -8.03
CA GLY A 229 2.18 5.89 -7.00
C GLY A 229 3.12 5.07 -6.12
N TYR A 230 4.38 5.49 -5.99
CA TYR A 230 5.43 4.75 -5.29
C TYR A 230 5.60 3.30 -5.77
N GLN A 231 5.46 3.05 -7.08
CA GLN A 231 5.55 1.70 -7.64
C GLN A 231 6.96 1.11 -7.59
N GLU A 232 7.99 1.95 -7.66
CA GLU A 232 9.40 1.53 -7.64
C GLU A 232 9.96 1.70 -6.22
N ASN A 233 9.61 0.79 -5.31
CA ASN A 233 10.03 0.90 -3.92
C ASN A 233 11.47 0.44 -3.64
N CYS A 234 12.20 -0.05 -4.64
CA CYS A 234 13.58 -0.49 -4.48
C CYS A 234 14.55 0.69 -4.30
N SER A 235 15.60 0.49 -3.52
CA SER A 235 16.78 1.37 -3.51
C SER A 235 17.63 1.17 -4.78
N ASN A 236 18.54 2.10 -5.09
CA ASN A 236 19.44 1.97 -6.25
C ASN A 236 20.16 0.61 -6.32
N GLY A 237 20.58 0.06 -5.17
CA GLY A 237 21.25 -1.23 -5.09
C GLY A 237 20.34 -2.45 -5.29
N GLU A 238 19.02 -2.27 -5.24
CA GLU A 238 18.03 -3.36 -5.31
C GLU A 238 17.35 -3.46 -6.68
N ILE A 239 17.42 -2.42 -7.52
CA ILE A 239 16.69 -2.34 -8.80
C ILE A 239 17.05 -3.52 -9.71
N LEU A 240 18.33 -3.80 -9.92
CA LEU A 240 18.75 -4.90 -10.79
C LEU A 240 18.30 -6.26 -10.26
N SER A 241 18.36 -6.46 -8.94
CA SER A 241 17.87 -7.68 -8.28
C SER A 241 16.35 -7.82 -8.44
N SER A 242 15.61 -6.71 -8.36
CA SER A 242 14.16 -6.68 -8.58
C SER A 242 13.80 -7.04 -10.03
N LEU A 243 14.50 -6.46 -11.01
CA LEU A 243 14.31 -6.81 -12.42
C LEU A 243 14.58 -8.29 -12.69
N GLN A 244 15.60 -8.86 -12.03
CA GLN A 244 15.98 -10.26 -12.20
C GLN A 244 15.00 -11.25 -11.55
N HIS A 245 14.46 -10.91 -10.38
CA HIS A 245 13.75 -11.88 -9.55
C HIS A 245 12.25 -11.60 -9.37
N VAL A 246 11.81 -10.36 -9.56
CA VAL A 246 10.44 -9.92 -9.24
C VAL A 246 9.67 -9.56 -10.49
N ARG A 247 10.08 -8.50 -11.20
CA ARG A 247 9.41 -8.03 -12.42
C ARG A 247 10.40 -7.24 -13.28
N PRO A 248 10.73 -7.68 -14.51
CA PRO A 248 10.14 -8.80 -15.24
C PRO A 248 10.30 -10.18 -14.60
N GLY A 249 11.32 -10.37 -13.75
CA GLY A 249 11.56 -11.64 -13.07
C GLY A 249 12.13 -12.70 -14.02
N GLY A 250 12.07 -13.97 -13.63
CA GLY A 250 12.49 -15.09 -14.49
C GLY A 250 13.98 -15.10 -14.87
N GLY A 251 14.83 -14.39 -14.11
CA GLY A 251 16.24 -14.24 -14.44
C GLY A 251 16.55 -13.13 -15.46
N PHE A 252 15.57 -12.27 -15.77
CA PHE A 252 15.75 -11.14 -16.68
C PHE A 252 16.93 -10.26 -16.29
N ARG A 253 17.70 -9.83 -17.29
CA ARG A 253 18.78 -8.86 -17.10
C ARG A 253 18.67 -7.81 -18.20
N PRO A 254 18.56 -6.52 -17.86
CA PRO A 254 18.62 -5.48 -18.87
C PRO A 254 19.99 -5.54 -19.55
N ASN A 255 20.01 -5.52 -20.88
CA ASN A 255 21.25 -5.42 -21.66
C ASN A 255 21.66 -3.96 -21.89
N PHE A 256 21.03 -3.04 -21.16
CA PHE A 256 21.14 -1.60 -21.28
C PHE A 256 21.35 -0.93 -19.93
N THR A 257 21.79 0.32 -19.96
CA THR A 257 22.15 1.06 -18.75
C THR A 257 20.91 1.45 -17.96
N ILE A 258 20.92 1.10 -16.67
CA ILE A 258 19.94 1.59 -15.69
C ILE A 258 20.66 2.61 -14.80
N PHE A 259 20.17 3.84 -14.74
CA PHE A 259 20.71 4.91 -13.90
C PHE A 259 20.25 4.81 -12.45
N GLU A 260 20.86 5.62 -11.60
CA GLU A 260 20.31 5.91 -10.27
C GLU A 260 18.93 6.55 -10.38
N LYS A 261 18.13 6.34 -9.34
CA LYS A 261 16.78 6.90 -9.25
C LYS A 261 16.83 8.42 -9.29
N CYS A 262 15.93 9.00 -10.09
CA CYS A 262 15.77 10.43 -10.18
C CYS A 262 14.29 10.81 -10.26
N ASP A 263 14.02 12.09 -9.98
CA ASP A 263 12.71 12.68 -10.23
C ASP A 263 12.64 13.11 -11.70
N VAL A 264 11.55 12.75 -12.37
CA VAL A 264 11.25 13.12 -13.76
C VAL A 264 10.26 14.29 -13.85
N ASN A 265 9.59 14.61 -12.74
CA ASN A 265 8.60 15.68 -12.61
C ASN A 265 8.80 16.52 -11.32
N GLY A 266 8.15 17.69 -11.27
CA GLY A 266 8.15 18.60 -10.12
C GLY A 266 9.46 19.39 -9.92
N THR A 267 9.60 20.01 -8.75
CA THR A 267 10.72 20.93 -8.42
C THR A 267 12.11 20.30 -8.60
N ASN A 268 12.24 19.00 -8.32
CA ASN A 268 13.52 18.29 -8.39
C ASN A 268 13.73 17.56 -9.73
N THR A 269 12.97 17.90 -10.76
CA THR A 269 13.06 17.25 -12.09
C THR A 269 14.52 17.21 -12.56
N HIS A 270 14.99 16.02 -12.89
CA HIS A 270 16.34 15.81 -13.42
C HIS A 270 16.53 16.60 -14.73
N PRO A 271 17.69 17.27 -14.94
CA PRO A 271 17.88 18.19 -16.06
C PRO A 271 17.59 17.59 -17.44
N VAL A 272 17.89 16.30 -17.66
CA VAL A 272 17.56 15.60 -18.90
C VAL A 272 16.05 15.59 -19.15
N PHE A 273 15.23 15.29 -18.14
CA PHE A 273 13.77 15.27 -18.29
C PHE A 273 13.20 16.69 -18.41
N ALA A 274 13.79 17.69 -17.76
CA ALA A 274 13.41 19.09 -17.97
C ALA A 274 13.63 19.50 -19.44
N TYR A 275 14.80 19.18 -20.01
CA TYR A 275 15.13 19.45 -21.41
C TYR A 275 14.23 18.68 -22.39
N LEU A 276 14.03 17.37 -22.15
CA LEU A 276 13.20 16.53 -23.02
C LEU A 276 11.73 16.97 -23.02
N LYS A 277 11.16 17.33 -21.86
CA LYS A 277 9.78 17.83 -21.76
C LYS A 277 9.60 19.23 -22.35
N ASP A 278 10.64 20.07 -22.34
CA ASP A 278 10.63 21.37 -23.02
C ASP A 278 10.56 21.21 -24.55
N LYS A 279 11.36 20.30 -25.11
CA LYS A 279 11.40 20.03 -26.56
C LYS A 279 10.23 19.18 -27.07
N LEU A 280 9.76 18.24 -26.26
CA LEU A 280 8.69 17.29 -26.59
C LEU A 280 7.63 17.31 -25.47
N PRO A 281 6.77 18.33 -25.45
CA PRO A 281 5.83 18.56 -24.34
C PRO A 281 4.75 17.49 -24.20
N TYR A 282 4.40 16.81 -25.30
CA TYR A 282 3.34 15.80 -25.33
C TYR A 282 3.79 14.57 -26.12
N PRO A 283 3.32 13.36 -25.75
CA PRO A 283 3.46 12.20 -26.61
C PRO A 283 2.75 12.39 -27.95
N ASP A 284 3.39 11.94 -29.03
CA ASP A 284 2.81 12.01 -30.38
C ASP A 284 1.56 11.13 -30.53
N ASP A 285 1.49 10.01 -29.81
CA ASP A 285 0.40 9.04 -29.85
C ASP A 285 -0.73 9.34 -28.85
N ASP A 286 -0.50 10.18 -27.84
CA ASP A 286 -1.49 10.55 -26.83
C ASP A 286 -1.23 11.99 -26.32
N ALA A 287 -1.67 12.98 -27.10
CA ALA A 287 -1.45 14.40 -26.79
C ALA A 287 -2.13 14.89 -25.50
N ASN A 288 -3.07 14.10 -24.94
CA ASN A 288 -3.77 14.40 -23.69
C ASN A 288 -3.26 13.56 -22.52
N SER A 289 -2.09 12.91 -22.66
CA SER A 289 -1.51 12.05 -21.63
C SER A 289 -1.16 12.87 -20.38
N LEU A 290 -2.05 12.83 -19.38
CA LEU A 290 -1.85 13.41 -18.06
C LEU A 290 -2.25 12.37 -17.01
N MET A 291 -1.54 12.33 -15.89
CA MET A 291 -1.97 11.54 -14.74
C MET A 291 -3.28 12.11 -14.19
N GLN A 292 -4.38 11.36 -14.35
CA GLN A 292 -5.73 11.82 -14.03
C GLN A 292 -6.15 11.52 -12.60
N ASP A 293 -5.52 10.55 -11.94
CA ASP A 293 -5.84 10.18 -10.57
C ASP A 293 -4.97 10.97 -9.57
N PRO A 294 -5.57 11.87 -8.76
CA PRO A 294 -4.85 12.68 -7.79
C PRO A 294 -4.10 11.86 -6.74
N LYS A 295 -4.51 10.62 -6.47
CA LYS A 295 -3.88 9.75 -5.46
C LYS A 295 -2.46 9.33 -5.84
N PHE A 296 -2.11 9.38 -7.14
CA PHE A 296 -0.78 9.02 -7.63
C PHE A 296 0.12 10.24 -7.90
N LEU A 297 -0.42 11.46 -7.76
CA LEU A 297 0.32 12.71 -7.91
C LEU A 297 1.05 13.03 -6.60
N VAL A 298 2.35 12.73 -6.55
CA VAL A 298 3.18 12.91 -5.35
C VAL A 298 4.28 13.97 -5.52
N TRP A 299 4.20 14.76 -6.60
CA TRP A 299 5.15 15.83 -6.90
C TRP A 299 4.46 17.18 -7.04
N SER A 300 5.26 18.26 -6.94
CA SER A 300 4.81 19.63 -7.12
C SER A 300 5.97 20.49 -7.65
N PRO A 301 5.70 21.50 -8.50
CA PRO A 301 4.40 21.80 -9.13
C PRO A 301 4.04 20.73 -10.17
N ILE A 302 2.74 20.56 -10.42
CA ILE A 302 2.22 19.69 -11.48
C ILE A 302 2.13 20.50 -12.78
N SER A 303 2.64 19.94 -13.87
CA SER A 303 2.58 20.52 -15.22
C SER A 303 1.82 19.61 -16.18
N ARG A 304 1.19 20.20 -17.19
CA ARG A 304 0.56 19.45 -18.29
C ARG A 304 1.56 18.68 -19.17
N THR A 305 2.83 19.05 -19.09
CA THR A 305 3.91 18.42 -19.87
C THR A 305 4.61 17.29 -19.12
N ASP A 306 4.20 17.02 -17.87
CA ASP A 306 4.81 16.00 -17.02
C ASP A 306 4.75 14.61 -17.64
N VAL A 307 5.72 13.77 -17.29
CA VAL A 307 5.69 12.34 -17.61
C VAL A 307 4.50 11.73 -16.87
N SER A 308 3.61 11.04 -17.58
CA SER A 308 2.30 10.64 -17.06
C SER A 308 2.32 9.26 -16.40
N TRP A 309 3.26 8.38 -16.78
CA TRP A 309 3.42 7.04 -16.20
C TRP A 309 4.75 6.37 -16.57
N ASN A 310 5.01 5.20 -15.98
CA ASN A 310 6.09 4.30 -16.38
C ASN A 310 6.01 3.90 -17.87
N PHE A 311 7.17 3.73 -18.50
CA PHE A 311 7.33 3.37 -19.92
C PHE A 311 6.83 4.40 -20.93
N GLU A 312 6.79 5.67 -20.53
CA GLU A 312 6.84 6.77 -21.49
C GLU A 312 8.28 6.93 -22.01
N LYS A 313 8.45 7.07 -23.33
CA LYS A 313 9.77 7.00 -23.98
C LYS A 313 10.06 8.27 -24.77
N PHE A 314 11.33 8.64 -24.80
CA PHE A 314 11.85 9.71 -25.64
C PHE A 314 12.88 9.12 -26.58
N LEU A 315 12.67 9.28 -27.89
CA LEU A 315 13.67 8.96 -28.90
C LEU A 315 14.47 10.22 -29.20
N VAL A 316 15.78 10.11 -29.05
CA VAL A 316 16.73 11.21 -29.27
C VAL A 316 17.58 10.84 -30.49
N GLY A 317 17.78 11.82 -31.37
CA GLY A 317 18.60 11.66 -32.57
C GLY A 317 20.10 11.57 -32.24
N PRO A 318 20.94 11.14 -33.20
CA PRO A 318 22.38 10.96 -33.01
C PRO A 318 23.14 12.24 -32.59
N GLU A 319 22.64 13.41 -32.99
CA GLU A 319 23.19 14.72 -32.61
C GLU A 319 22.72 15.21 -31.22
N GLY A 320 22.00 14.37 -30.47
CA GLY A 320 21.44 14.73 -29.16
C GLY A 320 20.11 15.49 -29.22
N GLU A 321 19.58 15.75 -30.42
CA GLU A 321 18.31 16.46 -30.61
C GLU A 321 17.11 15.53 -30.34
N PRO A 322 16.15 15.92 -29.47
CA PRO A 322 14.94 15.13 -29.22
C PRO A 322 14.10 15.00 -30.49
N PHE A 323 13.75 13.76 -30.86
CA PHE A 323 13.03 13.46 -32.10
C PHE A 323 11.54 13.24 -31.87
N LYS A 324 11.17 12.36 -30.92
CA LYS A 324 9.77 12.00 -30.66
C LYS A 324 9.56 11.49 -29.23
N ARG A 325 8.38 11.75 -28.66
CA ARG A 325 7.94 11.24 -27.35
C ARG A 325 6.76 10.28 -27.55
N TYR A 326 6.78 9.15 -26.86
CA TYR A 326 5.78 8.09 -26.96
C TYR A 326 5.18 7.79 -25.60
N SER A 327 3.86 7.65 -25.54
CA SER A 327 3.13 7.39 -24.31
C SER A 327 3.37 5.96 -23.82
N LYS A 328 2.96 5.69 -22.58
CA LYS A 328 2.97 4.32 -22.01
C LYS A 328 2.16 3.29 -22.80
N LYS A 329 1.22 3.73 -23.65
CA LYS A 329 0.36 2.83 -24.45
C LYS A 329 1.05 2.40 -25.73
N PHE A 330 2.02 3.18 -26.22
CA PHE A 330 2.74 2.88 -27.44
C PHE A 330 3.65 1.65 -27.23
N PRO A 331 3.48 0.56 -28.00
CA PRO A 331 4.36 -0.60 -27.94
C PRO A 331 5.81 -0.19 -28.20
N THR A 332 6.75 -0.67 -27.38
CA THR A 332 8.15 -0.26 -27.50
C THR A 332 8.73 -0.71 -28.84
N ILE A 333 8.41 -1.93 -29.28
CA ILE A 333 8.94 -2.48 -30.52
C ILE A 333 8.57 -1.63 -31.75
N ASP A 334 7.43 -0.95 -31.71
CA ASP A 334 6.93 -0.09 -32.79
C ASP A 334 7.67 1.25 -32.90
N ILE A 335 8.64 1.52 -32.02
CA ILE A 335 9.58 2.65 -32.17
C ILE A 335 10.61 2.36 -33.27
N GLU A 336 10.80 1.09 -33.65
CA GLU A 336 11.80 0.65 -34.63
C GLU A 336 11.78 1.43 -35.96
N PRO A 337 10.65 1.70 -36.62
CA PRO A 337 10.64 2.45 -37.87
C PRO A 337 11.28 3.84 -37.74
N ASP A 338 11.04 4.52 -36.62
CA ASP A 338 11.63 5.83 -36.34
C ASP A 338 13.12 5.72 -35.98
N ILE A 339 13.55 4.65 -35.29
CA ILE A 339 14.97 4.32 -35.10
C ILE A 339 15.66 4.12 -36.46
N VAL A 340 15.10 3.28 -37.33
CA VAL A 340 15.64 3.02 -38.68
C VAL A 340 15.73 4.30 -39.49
N ARG A 341 14.73 5.19 -39.37
CA ARG A 341 14.75 6.51 -40.03
C ARG A 341 15.93 7.35 -39.55
N LEU A 342 16.12 7.51 -38.24
CA LEU A 342 17.24 8.28 -37.68
C LEU A 342 18.60 7.67 -38.02
N LEU A 343 18.68 6.34 -38.05
CA LEU A 343 19.89 5.60 -38.46
C LEU A 343 20.18 5.66 -39.96
N ARG A 344 19.23 6.10 -40.80
CA ARG A 344 19.43 6.34 -42.24
C ARG A 344 19.76 7.80 -42.54
N LEU A 345 19.29 8.72 -41.71
CA LEU A 345 19.64 10.14 -41.78
C LEU A 345 21.12 10.37 -41.42
N THR A 346 21.74 9.44 -40.69
CA THR A 346 23.19 9.36 -40.44
C THR A 346 23.98 8.82 -41.64
N LYS A 347 23.71 9.32 -42.85
CA LYS A 347 24.59 9.06 -44.00
C LYS A 347 25.79 10.01 -43.96
N THR A 348 26.95 9.39 -43.71
CA THR A 348 28.35 9.89 -43.70
C THR A 348 28.76 10.72 -42.51
#